data_AF-A0A7Y8LGK4-F1
#
_entry.id   AF-A0A7Y8LGK4-F1
#
_cell.length_a   1.000
_cell.length_b   1.000
_cell.length_c   1.000
_cell.angle_alpha   90.00
_cell.angle_beta   90.00
_cell.angle_gamma   90.00
#
_symmetry.space_group_name_H-M   'P 1'
#
loop_
_entity.id
_entity.type
_entity.pdbx_description
1 polymer ?
#
loop_
_entity_poly.entity_id
_entity_poly.type
_entity_poly.pdbx_seq_one_letter_code
_entity_poly.pdbx_strand_id
1 'polypeptide(L)'
;MDGDRIAFPLVLRVWRAGDRYQPHGARREYSLHELFQRARVPRWERGCWPVIVSGERIVWSRRFGAADWAAAAPDSANVVEVREAGTGE
;
A
#
# COMPACT_ATOMS: atom_id res chain seq x y z
N MET A 1 2.30 8.97 3.84
CA MET A 1 2.87 7.99 4.80
C MET A 1 3.80 8.76 5.72
N ASP A 2 3.85 8.40 7.00
CA ASP A 2 4.79 8.98 7.95
C ASP A 2 6.21 8.53 7.61
N GLY A 3 7.05 9.47 7.21
CA GLY A 3 8.43 9.26 6.77
C GLY A 3 9.36 8.79 7.89
N ASP A 4 9.06 9.14 9.13
CA ASP A 4 9.87 8.77 10.29
C ASP A 4 9.57 7.34 10.77
N ARG A 5 8.44 6.78 10.35
CA ARG A 5 8.03 5.41 10.71
C ARG A 5 8.46 4.35 9.71
N ILE A 6 8.87 4.75 8.50
CA ILE A 6 9.25 3.84 7.41
C ILE A 6 10.76 3.81 7.23
N ALA A 7 11.30 2.62 6.96
CA ALA A 7 12.71 2.46 6.60
C ALA A 7 12.92 2.58 5.09
N PHE A 8 13.99 3.25 4.70
CA PHE A 8 14.44 3.38 3.32
C PHE A 8 15.53 2.33 2.99
N PRO A 9 15.65 1.91 1.71
CA PRO A 9 14.87 2.33 0.56
C PRO A 9 13.44 1.75 0.55
N LEU A 10 12.50 2.53 0.01
CA LEU A 10 11.18 2.01 -0.36
C LEU A 10 11.30 1.27 -1.70
N VAL A 11 10.72 0.08 -1.78
CA VAL A 11 10.73 -0.73 -2.99
C VAL A 11 9.32 -0.85 -3.54
N LEU A 12 9.14 -0.43 -4.78
CA LEU A 12 7.92 -0.68 -5.55
C LEU A 12 8.02 -2.07 -6.19
N ARG A 13 7.02 -2.92 -5.97
CA ARG A 13 6.94 -4.25 -6.61
C ARG A 13 5.50 -4.62 -6.93
N VAL A 14 5.35 -5.66 -7.75
CA VAL A 14 4.07 -6.34 -7.91
C VAL A 14 3.74 -7.13 -6.63
N TRP A 15 2.47 -7.16 -6.28
CA TRP A 15 1.98 -8.00 -5.18
C TRP A 15 2.32 -9.49 -5.40
N ARG A 16 2.34 -10.25 -4.32
CA ARG A 16 2.62 -11.69 -4.31
C ARG A 16 1.54 -12.42 -3.51
N ALA A 17 1.27 -13.66 -3.88
CA ALA A 17 0.39 -14.51 -3.07
C ALA A 17 0.96 -14.65 -1.65
N GLY A 18 0.11 -14.46 -0.65
CA GLY A 18 0.52 -14.42 0.76
C GLY A 18 0.78 -13.01 1.31
N ASP A 19 0.90 -11.99 0.45
CA ASP A 19 1.03 -10.60 0.90
C ASP A 19 -0.16 -10.20 1.79
N ARG A 20 0.16 -9.62 2.94
CA ARG A 20 -0.78 -9.19 3.96
C ARG A 20 -0.35 -7.84 4.51
N TYR A 21 -1.34 -7.00 4.78
CA TYR A 21 -1.13 -5.76 5.51
C TYR A 21 -2.46 -5.20 6.02
N GLN A 22 -2.40 -4.25 6.95
CA GLN A 22 -3.57 -3.54 7.45
C GLN A 22 -3.62 -2.15 6.79
N PRO A 23 -4.58 -1.89 5.87
CA PRO A 23 -4.82 -0.53 5.38
C PRO A 23 -5.16 0.43 6.53
N HIS A 24 -4.79 1.69 6.40
CA HIS A 24 -5.12 2.68 7.42
C HIS A 24 -6.63 2.78 7.67
N GLY A 25 -7.03 2.74 8.96
CA GLY A 25 -8.43 2.74 9.37
C GLY A 25 -9.13 1.37 9.23
N ALA A 26 -8.44 0.33 8.73
CA ALA A 26 -8.95 -1.03 8.76
C ALA A 26 -8.87 -1.61 10.18
N ARG A 27 -9.84 -2.45 10.56
CA ARG A 27 -9.91 -3.06 11.90
C ARG A 27 -8.85 -4.14 12.16
N ARG A 28 -8.26 -4.70 11.11
CA ARG A 28 -7.26 -5.78 11.18
C ARG A 28 -6.47 -5.88 9.89
N GLU A 29 -5.41 -6.68 9.94
CA GLU A 29 -4.68 -7.13 8.75
C GLU A 29 -5.57 -7.96 7.81
N TYR A 30 -5.38 -7.74 6.50
CA TYR A 30 -5.99 -8.50 5.43
C TYR A 30 -4.92 -8.99 4.46
N SER A 31 -5.17 -10.14 3.84
CA SER A 31 -4.42 -10.49 2.63
C SER A 31 -4.80 -9.57 1.48
N LEU A 32 -3.85 -9.28 0.58
CA LEU A 32 -4.16 -8.54 -0.64
C LEU A 32 -5.19 -9.27 -1.49
N HIS A 33 -5.19 -10.60 -1.46
CA HIS A 33 -6.21 -11.40 -2.11
C HIS A 33 -7.62 -11.08 -1.59
N GLU A 34 -7.82 -11.03 -0.26
CA GLU A 34 -9.10 -10.66 0.34
C GLU A 34 -9.50 -9.22 -0.01
N LEU A 35 -8.54 -8.29 -0.01
CA LEU A 35 -8.78 -6.89 -0.39
C LEU A 35 -9.23 -6.78 -1.85
N PHE A 36 -8.60 -7.51 -2.77
CA PHE A 36 -9.03 -7.56 -4.18
C PHE A 36 -10.44 -8.11 -4.34
N GLN A 37 -10.78 -9.17 -3.61
CA GLN A 37 -12.13 -9.74 -3.64
C GLN A 37 -13.16 -8.73 -3.15
N ARG A 38 -12.91 -8.08 -2.00
CA ARG A 38 -13.82 -7.07 -1.40
C ARG A 38 -14.03 -5.87 -2.31
N ALA A 39 -12.96 -5.36 -2.91
CA ALA A 39 -13.04 -4.22 -3.82
C ALA A 39 -13.42 -4.60 -5.26
N ARG A 40 -13.73 -5.88 -5.51
CA ARG A 40 -14.09 -6.45 -6.81
C ARG A 40 -13.09 -6.07 -7.92
N VAL A 41 -11.79 -6.14 -7.59
CA VAL A 41 -10.71 -5.83 -8.53
C VAL A 41 -10.70 -6.89 -9.64
N PRO A 42 -10.79 -6.52 -10.93
CA PRO A 42 -10.72 -7.47 -12.04
C PRO A 42 -9.39 -8.24 -12.08
N ARG A 43 -9.40 -9.49 -12.52
CA ARG A 43 -8.20 -10.35 -12.55
C ARG A 43 -7.05 -9.77 -13.38
N TRP A 44 -7.35 -9.11 -14.50
CA TRP A 44 -6.36 -8.48 -15.37
C TRP A 44 -5.61 -7.33 -14.69
N GLU A 45 -6.27 -6.61 -13.78
CA GLU A 45 -5.64 -5.53 -13.01
C GLU A 45 -4.78 -6.09 -11.86
N ARG A 46 -5.19 -7.22 -11.27
CA ARG A 46 -4.43 -7.87 -10.19
C ARG A 46 -3.02 -8.27 -10.64
N GLY A 47 -2.82 -8.66 -11.91
CA GLY A 47 -1.54 -9.21 -12.38
C GLY A 47 -0.34 -8.28 -12.17
N CYS A 48 -0.56 -6.97 -12.27
CA CYS A 48 0.48 -5.94 -12.12
C CYS A 48 0.21 -5.01 -10.93
N TRP A 49 -0.58 -5.46 -9.94
CA TRP A 49 -1.01 -4.60 -8.85
C TRP A 49 0.19 -4.11 -8.02
N PRO A 50 0.44 -2.79 -7.98
CA PRO A 50 1.63 -2.25 -7.33
C PRO A 50 1.43 -2.16 -5.81
N VAL A 51 2.48 -2.54 -5.10
CA VAL A 51 2.64 -2.37 -3.66
C VAL A 51 4.00 -1.73 -3.38
N ILE A 52 4.06 -0.89 -2.36
CA ILE A 52 5.31 -0.33 -1.87
C ILE A 52 5.64 -1.04 -0.55
N VAL A 53 6.89 -1.47 -0.42
CA VAL A 53 7.40 -2.11 0.79
C VAL A 53 8.55 -1.30 1.40
N SER A 54 8.62 -1.33 2.72
CA SER A 54 9.76 -0.90 3.52
C SER A 54 10.41 -2.15 4.13
N GLY A 55 11.57 -2.53 3.61
CA GLY A 55 12.11 -3.89 3.81
C GLY A 55 11.14 -4.95 3.28
N GLU A 56 10.66 -5.83 4.15
CA GLU A 56 9.69 -6.87 3.80
C GLU A 56 8.23 -6.50 4.10
N ARG A 57 7.99 -5.34 4.74
CA ARG A 57 6.65 -4.94 5.20
C ARG A 57 5.99 -4.03 4.18
N ILE A 58 4.74 -4.33 3.81
CA ILE A 58 3.93 -3.46 2.96
C ILE A 58 3.59 -2.17 3.70
N VAL A 59 3.92 -1.03 3.09
CA VAL A 59 3.60 0.32 3.59
C VAL A 59 2.49 0.98 2.79
N TRP A 60 2.22 0.53 1.56
CA TRP A 60 1.15 1.06 0.72
C TRP A 60 0.76 0.05 -0.37
N SER A 61 -0.50 0.09 -0.78
CA SER A 61 -1.01 -0.61 -1.97
C SER A 61 -1.89 0.33 -2.78
N ARG A 62 -1.89 0.17 -4.11
CA ARG A 62 -2.87 0.81 -5.00
C ARG A 62 -4.28 0.62 -4.44
N ARG A 63 -5.11 1.67 -4.59
CA ARG A 63 -6.53 1.77 -4.17
C ARG A 63 -6.82 1.61 -2.66
N PHE A 64 -5.95 0.98 -1.90
CA PHE A 64 -6.13 0.68 -0.48
C PHE A 64 -5.28 1.59 0.42
N GLY A 65 -4.31 2.32 -0.16
CA GLY A 65 -3.56 3.35 0.53
C GLY A 65 -2.50 2.80 1.48
N ALA A 66 -2.08 3.67 2.39
CA ALA A 66 -1.02 3.40 3.36
C ALA A 66 -1.40 2.30 4.36
N ALA A 67 -0.39 1.59 4.87
CA ALA A 67 -0.54 0.73 6.02
C ALA A 67 -0.84 1.56 7.28
N ASP A 68 -1.63 1.02 8.19
CA ASP A 68 -2.07 1.73 9.39
C ASP A 68 -0.90 2.22 10.26
N TRP A 69 0.12 1.38 10.44
CA TRP A 69 1.32 1.72 11.18
C TRP A 69 2.19 2.80 10.52
N ALA A 70 2.05 3.00 9.20
CA ALA A 70 2.81 3.94 8.38
C ALA A 70 1.97 5.16 7.93
N ALA A 71 0.73 5.28 8.41
CA ALA A 71 -0.13 6.41 8.07
C ALA A 71 0.45 7.70 8.66
N ALA A 72 0.47 8.77 7.87
CA ALA A 72 0.86 10.09 8.34
C ALA A 72 -0.27 10.68 9.19
N ALA A 73 0.09 11.32 10.29
CA ALA A 73 -0.82 12.14 11.09
C ALA A 73 -0.71 13.61 10.65
N PRO A 74 -1.69 14.48 11.00
CA PRO A 74 -1.64 15.90 10.65
C PRO A 74 -0.38 16.64 11.12
N ASP A 75 0.27 16.13 12.16
CA ASP A 75 1.48 16.67 12.80
C ASP A 75 2.77 15.93 12.38
N SER A 76 2.71 14.96 11.45
CA SER A 76 3.91 14.29 10.92
C SER A 76 4.80 15.30 10.20
N ALA A 77 6.04 15.46 10.67
CA ALA A 77 7.01 16.40 10.11
C ALA A 77 7.56 15.93 8.75
N ASN A 78 7.84 14.64 8.61
CA ASN A 78 8.32 14.03 7.38
C ASN A 78 7.20 13.20 6.75
N VAL A 79 6.78 13.56 5.53
CA VAL A 79 5.69 12.88 4.82
C VAL A 79 6.15 12.38 3.47
N VAL A 80 5.92 11.10 3.21
CA VAL A 80 6.05 10.51 1.87
C VAL A 80 4.69 10.44 1.21
N GLU A 81 4.52 11.18 0.11
CA GLU A 81 3.33 11.16 -0.73
C GLU A 81 3.50 10.18 -1.90
N VAL A 82 2.49 9.36 -2.16
CA VAL A 82 2.44 8.44 -3.30
C VAL A 82 1.33 8.91 -4.22
N ARG A 83 1.69 9.30 -5.45
CA ARG A 83 0.74 9.68 -6.50
C ARG A 83 0.86 8.70 -7.67
N GLU A 84 -0.26 8.14 -8.07
CA GLU A 84 -0.35 7.45 -9.36
C GLU A 84 -0.65 8.50 -10.41
N ALA A 85 0.32 8.80 -11.28
CA ALA A 85 0.03 9.53 -12.50
C ALA A 85 -0.73 8.59 -13.42
N GLY A 86 -1.95 8.96 -13.82
CA GLY A 86 -2.60 8.29 -14.94
C GLY A 86 -1.71 8.42 -16.17
N THR A 87 -1.66 7.37 -16.99
CA THR A 87 -1.15 7.54 -18.35
C THR A 87 -2.11 8.50 -19.04
N GLY A 88 -1.72 9.76 -19.18
CA GLY A 88 -2.47 10.72 -19.97
C GLY A 88 -2.59 10.17 -21.40
N GLU A 89 -3.82 10.14 -21.91
CA GLU A 89 -4.07 10.27 -23.35
C GLU A 89 -3.81 11.71 -23.79
#